data_AF-A0A0R3LGU6-F1
#
_entry.id   AF-A0A0R3LGU6-F1
#
_cell.length_a   1.000
_cell.length_b   1.000
_cell.length_c   1.000
_cell.angle_alpha   90.00
_cell.angle_beta   90.00
_cell.angle_gamma   90.00
#
_symmetry.space_group_name_H-M   'P 1'
#
loop_
_entity.id
_entity.type
_entity.pdbx_description
1 polymer ?
#
loop_
_entity_poly.entity_id
_entity_poly.type
_entity_poly.pdbx_seq_one_letter_code
_entity_poly.pdbx_strand_id
1 'polypeptide(L)' 'MSEPNMLDPTPELPDDTPISNVEFPVRICNVLAAAGLKTVGEVRETSDEILLSFQELGKASVAYLRETLGLPPCDGVRL' A
#
# COMPACT_ATOMS: atom_id res chain seq x y z
N MET A 1 18.69 -12.77 -15.81
CA MET A 1 18.34 -12.13 -14.53
C MET A 1 16.88 -12.43 -14.35
N SER A 2 16.52 -13.28 -13.38
CA SER A 2 15.12 -13.57 -13.11
C SER A 2 14.47 -12.25 -12.74
N GLU A 3 13.53 -11.81 -13.57
CA GLU A 3 12.64 -10.70 -13.22
C GLU A 3 12.07 -11.05 -11.84
N PRO A 4 12.18 -10.18 -10.82
CA PRO A 4 11.51 -10.44 -9.57
C PRO A 4 10.03 -10.61 -9.93
N ASN A 5 9.48 -11.78 -9.66
CA ASN A 5 8.07 -12.07 -9.87
C ASN A 5 7.29 -11.16 -8.91
N MET A 6 7.08 -9.91 -9.34
CA MET A 6 6.37 -8.90 -8.59
C MET A 6 4.93 -9.35 -8.51
N LEU A 7 4.43 -9.44 -7.29
CA LEU A 7 3.08 -9.85 -7.00
C LEU A 7 2.14 -8.70 -7.35
N ASP A 8 1.04 -9.01 -8.02
CA ASP A 8 -0.02 -8.03 -8.24
C ASP A 8 -0.57 -7.54 -6.89
N PRO A 9 -0.73 -6.22 -6.70
CA PRO A 9 -1.33 -5.67 -5.50
C PRO A 9 -2.81 -6.06 -5.49
N THR A 10 -3.09 -7.14 -4.76
CA THR A 10 -4.41 -7.75 -4.63
C THR A 10 -4.81 -7.80 -3.16
N PRO A 11 -6.11 -7.74 -2.84
CA PRO A 11 -6.60 -7.85 -1.46
C PRO A 11 -6.34 -9.22 -0.82
N GLU A 12 -5.99 -10.22 -1.64
CA GLU A 12 -5.68 -11.58 -1.20
C GLU A 12 -4.21 -11.72 -0.76
N LEU A 13 -3.40 -10.66 -0.89
CA LEU A 13 -2.02 -10.67 -0.45
C LEU A 13 -1.93 -10.80 1.08
N PRO A 14 -1.03 -11.65 1.59
CA PRO A 14 -0.78 -11.73 3.02
C PRO A 14 -0.15 -10.42 3.52
N ASP A 15 -0.52 -10.03 4.74
CA ASP A 15 -0.05 -8.81 5.39
C ASP A 15 1.47 -8.80 5.62
N ASP A 16 2.10 -9.97 5.70
CA ASP A 16 3.55 -10.16 5.82
C ASP A 16 4.31 -9.93 4.50
N THR A 17 3.58 -9.78 3.38
CA THR A 17 4.17 -9.57 2.05
C THR A 17 4.93 -8.25 2.04
N PRO A 18 6.22 -8.24 1.69
CA PRO A 18 6.97 -7.00 1.59
C PRO A 18 6.50 -6.18 0.38
N ILE A 19 6.30 -4.88 0.56
CA ILE A 19 5.88 -3.97 -0.52
C ILE A 19 6.87 -3.91 -1.69
N SER A 20 8.14 -4.23 -1.45
CA SER A 20 9.16 -4.35 -2.50
C SER A 20 8.97 -5.56 -3.43
N ASN A 21 8.19 -6.56 -3.00
CA ASN A 21 7.80 -7.71 -3.81
C ASN A 21 6.47 -7.49 -4.54
N VAL A 22 5.80 -6.36 -4.31
CA VAL A 22 4.52 -6.03 -4.94
C VAL A 22 4.78 -5.07 -6.11
N GLU A 23 3.98 -5.18 -7.17
CA GLU A 23 4.07 -4.31 -8.35
C GLU A 23 3.55 -2.90 -8.05
N PHE A 24 4.26 -2.17 -7.19
CA PHE A 24 3.98 -0.78 -6.88
C PHE A 24 4.90 0.16 -7.67
N PRO A 25 4.41 1.37 -8.00
CA PRO A 25 5.27 2.43 -8.50
C PRO A 25 6.44 2.67 -7.54
N VAL A 26 7.66 2.73 -8.07
CA VAL A 26 8.90 2.94 -7.29
C VAL A 26 8.79 4.14 -6.33
N ARG A 27 8.06 5.19 -6.73
CA ARG A 27 7.77 6.34 -5.88
C ARG A 27 7.01 5.96 -4.61
N ILE A 28 5.96 5.14 -4.73
CA ILE A 28 5.18 4.66 -3.59
C ILE A 28 6.07 3.80 -2.70
N CYS A 29 6.82 2.83 -3.25
CA CYS A 29 7.76 2.01 -2.47
C CYS A 29 8.79 2.85 -1.70
N ASN A 30 9.37 3.87 -2.31
CA ASN A 30 10.33 4.75 -1.66
C ASN A 30 9.72 5.51 -0.48
N VAL A 31 8.48 6.00 -0.64
CA VAL A 31 7.79 6.77 0.40
C VAL A 31 7.39 5.87 1.56
N LEU A 32 6.84 4.69 1.25
CA LEU A 32 6.48 3.70 2.25
C LEU A 32 7.72 3.23 3.02
N ALA A 33 8.83 2.93 2.32
CA ALA A 33 10.09 2.59 2.96
C ALA A 33 10.64 3.74 3.83
N ALA A 34 10.52 5.00 3.37
CA ALA A 34 10.91 6.18 4.14
C ALA A 34 10.00 6.42 5.36
N ALA A 35 8.72 6.04 5.26
CA ALA A 35 7.77 6.03 6.37
C ALA A 35 8.00 4.86 7.35
N GLY A 36 8.85 3.90 6.99
CA GLY A 36 9.09 2.68 7.77
C GLY A 36 8.13 1.54 7.47
N LEU A 37 7.17 1.74 6.56
CA LEU A 37 6.22 0.73 6.11
C LEU A 37 6.94 -0.23 5.16
N LYS A 38 7.08 -1.50 5.57
CA LYS A 38 7.82 -2.51 4.83
C LYS A 38 6.94 -3.61 4.25
N THR A 39 5.73 -3.77 4.76
CA THR A 39 4.83 -4.86 4.39
C THR A 39 3.44 -4.32 4.05
N VAL A 40 2.66 -5.13 3.33
CA VAL A 40 1.30 -4.81 2.90
C VAL A 40 0.39 -4.54 4.12
N GLY A 41 0.55 -5.31 5.20
CA GLY A 41 -0.20 -5.15 6.44
C GLY A 41 -0.02 -3.77 7.07
N GLU A 42 1.22 -3.29 7.11
CA GLU A 42 1.53 -1.96 7.66
C GLU A 42 0.87 -0.85 6.84
N VAL A 43 0.90 -0.96 5.51
CA VAL A 43 0.20 -0.01 4.60
C VAL A 43 -1.32 -0.06 4.82
N ARG A 44 -1.87 -1.26 5.07
CA ARG A 44 -3.28 -1.50 5.35
C ARG A 44 -3.72 -0.94 6.71
N GLU A 45 -2.87 -1.02 7.72
CA GLU A 45 -3.11 -0.43 9.04
C GLU A 45 -2.97 1.10 9.01
N THR A 46 -2.18 1.62 8.07
CA THR A 46 -1.98 3.07 7.91
C THR A 46 -3.24 3.76 7.39
N SER A 47 -3.73 4.76 8.14
CA SER A 47 -4.87 5.59 7.74
C SER A 47 -4.58 6.47 6.52
N ASP A 48 -5.64 6.79 5.76
CA ASP A 48 -5.52 7.67 4.58
C ASP A 48 -5.00 9.07 4.92
N GLU A 49 -5.30 9.59 6.11
CA GLU A 49 -4.74 10.85 6.64
C GLU A 49 -3.20 10.83 6.77
N ILE A 50 -2.63 9.71 7.26
CA ILE A 50 -1.18 9.54 7.36
C ILE A 50 -0.60 9.38 5.95
N LEU A 51 -1.23 8.58 5.09
CA LEU A 51 -0.79 8.39 3.71
C LEU A 51 -0.81 9.72 2.92
N LEU A 52 -1.83 10.55 3.10
CA LEU A 52 -1.95 11.88 2.50
C LEU A 52 -1.00 12.92 3.09
N SER A 53 -0.44 12.65 4.27
CA SER A 53 0.56 13.52 4.89
C SER A 53 1.93 13.37 4.24
N PHE A 54 2.19 12.29 3.50
CA PHE A 54 3.42 12.15 2.72
C PHE A 54 3.34 12.98 1.44
N GLN A 55 4.30 13.89 1.25
CA GLN A 55 4.33 14.84 0.12
C GLN A 55 4.29 14.17 -1.26
N GLU A 56 4.78 12.93 -1.35
CA GLU A 56 4.86 12.15 -2.59
C GLU A 56 3.63 11.25 -2.81
N LEU A 57 2.77 11.07 -1.81
CA LEU A 57 1.52 10.31 -1.91
C LEU A 57 0.33 11.28 -2.03
N GLY A 58 -0.18 11.41 -3.25
CA GLY A 58 -1.40 12.19 -3.50
C GLY A 58 -2.66 11.38 -3.24
N LYS A 59 -3.82 12.04 -3.29
CA LYS A 59 -5.15 11.42 -3.23
C LYS A 59 -5.31 10.26 -4.22
N ALA A 60 -4.76 10.39 -5.42
CA ALA A 60 -4.78 9.33 -6.44
C ALA A 60 -3.96 8.10 -6.03
N SER A 61 -2.79 8.30 -5.42
CA SER A 61 -1.93 7.20 -4.95
C SER A 61 -2.56 6.46 -3.77
N VAL A 62 -3.17 7.20 -2.84
CA VAL A 62 -3.90 6.61 -1.71
C VAL A 62 -5.13 5.84 -2.19
N ALA A 63 -5.90 6.40 -3.13
CA ALA A 63 -7.03 5.71 -3.74
C ALA A 63 -6.59 4.41 -4.44
N TYR A 64 -5.49 4.46 -5.19
CA TYR A 64 -4.91 3.27 -5.84
C TYR A 64 -4.50 2.20 -4.82
N LEU A 65 -3.81 2.56 -3.74
CA LEU A 65 -3.45 1.61 -2.68
C LEU A 65 -4.70 0.97 -2.05
N ARG A 66 -5.77 1.75 -1.86
CA ARG A 66 -7.04 1.24 -1.32
C ARG A 66 -7.76 0.30 -2.27
N GLU A 67 -7.83 0.66 -3.53
CA GLU A 67 -8.46 -0.14 -4.57
C GLU A 67 -7.72 -1.46 -4.78
N THR A 68 -6.39 -1.40 -4.85
CA THR A 68 -5.55 -2.58 -5.12
C THR A 68 -5.40 -3.51 -3.92
N LEU A 69 -5.21 -2.99 -2.71
CA LEU A 69 -5.16 -3.80 -1.48
C LEU A 69 -6.56 -4.15 -0.94
N GLY A 70 -7.62 -3.77 -1.66
CA GLY A 70 -9.04 -3.91 -1.27
C GLY A 70 -9.29 -3.50 0.18
N LEU A 71 -8.74 -2.35 0.55
CA LEU A 71 -9.08 -1.73 1.81
C LEU A 71 -10.55 -1.30 1.72
N PRO A 72 -11.40 -1.64 2.70
CA PRO A 72 -12.67 -0.93 2.79
C PRO A 72 -12.33 0.56 2.86
N PRO A 73 -13.00 1.44 2.08
CA PRO A 73 -12.94 2.85 2.41
C PRO A 73 -13.27 2.93 3.89
N CYS A 74 -12.47 3.68 4.67
CA CYS A 74 -12.75 3.94 6.08
C CYS A 74 -14.14 4.56 6.22
N ASP A 75 -15.16 3.73 6.17
CA ASP A 75 -16.54 4.02 6.48
C ASP A 75 -16.84 2.99 7.55
N GLY A 76 -16.48 3.40 8.77
CA GLY A 76 -16.59 2.56 9.95
C GLY A 76 -18.05 2.22 10.20
N VAL A 77 -18.54 1.13 9.63
CA VAL A 77 -19.78 0.46 10.03
C VAL A 77 -19.67 -1.03 9.73
N ARG A 78 -19.01 -1.78 10.62
CA ARG A 78 -19.48 -3.14 10.92
C ARG A 78 -20.55 -2.99 12.00
N LEU A 79 -21.80 -2.81 11.56
CA LEU A 79 -22.99 -3.10 12.36
C LEU A 79 -23.46 -4.52 12.03
#